data_AF-A0A1J8QUD8-F1
#
_entry.id   AF-A0A1J8QUD8-F1
#
_cell.length_a   1.000
_cell.length_b   1.000
_cell.length_c   1.000
_cell.angle_alpha   90.00
_cell.angle_beta   90.00
_cell.angle_gamma   90.00
#
_symmetry.space_group_name_H-M   'P 1'
#
loop_
_entity.id
_entity.type
_entity.pdbx_description
1 polymer ?
#
loop_
_entity_poly.entity_id
_entity_poly.type
_entity_poly.pdbx_seq_one_letter_code
_entity_poly.pdbx_strand_id
1 'polypeptide(L)'
;MVYHAKSNAAEKQEKCRGAGKCMADALAAYTAEHYHNKQSMSSFNATKQKLTIAEEQVIVDFAAQSADRGIPLTHKAVKNAANEILRSRLGNDFEPVGVK
;
A
#
# COMPACT_ATOMS: atom_id res chain seq x y z
N MET A 1 48.09 43.17 19.47
CA MET A 1 47.81 41.82 19.98
C MET A 1 46.38 41.48 19.56
N VAL A 2 46.20 40.93 18.35
CA VAL A 2 45.85 39.52 18.07
C VAL A 2 44.80 38.99 19.05
N TYR A 3 43.58 38.75 18.57
CA TYR A 3 42.88 37.45 18.67
C TYR A 3 41.69 37.48 17.68
N HIS A 4 41.85 36.84 16.53
CA HIS A 4 40.74 36.44 15.65
C HIS A 4 40.23 35.08 16.14
N ALA A 5 39.06 35.05 16.78
CA ALA A 5 38.36 33.81 17.11
C ALA A 5 37.53 33.37 15.90
N LYS A 6 37.99 32.32 15.21
CA LYS A 6 37.24 31.66 14.13
C LYS A 6 36.18 30.72 14.72
N SER A 7 34.93 30.97 14.36
CA SER A 7 33.94 30.00 13.85
C SER A 7 33.76 28.65 14.59
N ASN A 8 32.77 28.56 15.50
CA ASN A 8 32.26 27.29 16.05
C ASN A 8 30.75 27.06 15.78
N ALA A 9 30.16 27.74 14.78
CA ALA A 9 28.74 27.62 14.45
C ALA A 9 28.43 26.64 13.31
N ALA A 10 29.40 26.35 12.43
CA ALA A 10 29.18 25.53 11.24
C ALA A 10 29.25 24.01 11.52
N GLU A 11 30.01 23.57 12.53
CA GLU A 11 30.21 22.15 12.82
C GLU A 11 29.01 21.50 13.54
N LYS A 12 28.13 22.31 14.15
CA LYS A 12 26.99 21.80 14.92
C LYS A 12 25.78 21.42 14.06
N GLN A 13 25.76 21.77 12.78
CA GLN A 13 24.62 21.47 11.88
C GLN A 13 24.75 20.15 11.12
N GLU A 14 25.96 19.60 10.97
CA GLU A 14 26.14 18.32 10.27
C GLU A 14 25.72 17.12 11.13
N LYS A 15 25.85 17.24 12.45
CA LYS A 15 25.53 16.17 13.41
C LYS A 15 24.04 15.83 13.50
N CYS A 16 23.14 16.74 13.10
CA CYS A 16 21.69 16.52 13.16
C CYS A 16 21.09 15.95 11.86
N ARG A 17 21.83 15.90 10.74
CA ARG A 17 21.34 15.29 9.49
C ARG A 17 21.37 13.75 9.49
N GLY A 18 22.11 13.14 10.41
CA GLY A 18 22.19 11.69 10.54
C GLY A 18 20.87 11.07 11.01
N ALA A 19 20.32 11.52 12.14
CA ALA A 19 19.25 10.80 12.83
C ALA A 19 17.91 10.74 12.06
N GLY A 20 17.53 11.80 11.33
CA GLY A 20 16.29 11.80 10.55
C GLY A 20 16.37 10.96 9.26
N LYS A 21 17.58 10.83 8.70
CA LYS A 21 17.81 10.04 7.50
C LYS A 21 17.82 8.53 7.78
N CYS A 22 18.24 8.13 8.99
CA CYS A 22 18.23 6.74 9.44
C CYS A 22 16.85 6.07 9.40
N MET A 23 15.78 6.78 9.78
CA MET A 23 14.42 6.21 9.79
C MET A 23 13.85 6.05 8.38
N ALA A 24 14.08 7.03 7.50
CA ALA A 24 13.65 6.96 6.11
C ALA A 24 14.42 5.88 5.33
N ASP A 25 15.74 5.80 5.53
CA ASP A 25 16.59 4.78 4.90
C ASP A 25 16.30 3.38 5.48
N ALA A 26 16.00 3.26 6.77
CA ALA A 26 15.58 1.99 7.39
C ALA A 26 14.19 1.55 6.92
N LEU A 27 13.24 2.48 6.73
CA LEU A 27 11.95 2.18 6.14
C LEU A 27 12.10 1.76 4.67
N ALA A 28 12.99 2.42 3.91
CA ALA A 28 13.31 2.06 2.53
C ALA A 28 13.98 0.67 2.44
N ALA A 29 14.91 0.34 3.34
CA ALA A 29 15.54 -0.98 3.43
C ALA A 29 14.53 -2.07 3.84
N TYR A 30 13.69 -1.80 4.84
CA TYR A 30 12.62 -2.70 5.26
C TYR A 30 11.64 -2.98 4.13
N THR A 31 11.28 -1.96 3.34
CA THR A 31 10.50 -2.18 2.13
C THR A 31 11.29 -3.00 1.11
N ALA A 32 12.55 -2.69 0.81
CA ALA A 32 13.32 -3.39 -0.22
C ALA A 32 13.45 -4.92 0.00
N GLU A 33 13.49 -5.40 1.26
CA GLU A 33 13.61 -6.82 1.58
C GLU A 33 12.31 -7.62 1.45
N HIS A 34 11.14 -6.98 1.40
CA HIS A 34 9.84 -7.65 1.31
C HIS A 34 9.21 -7.59 -0.09
N TYR A 35 9.95 -7.10 -1.09
CA TYR A 35 9.44 -6.82 -2.42
C TYR A 35 9.92 -7.88 -3.40
N HIS A 36 9.03 -8.77 -3.85
CA HIS A 36 9.31 -9.52 -5.07
C HIS A 36 9.51 -8.53 -6.22
N ASN A 37 10.70 -8.52 -6.82
CA ASN A 37 11.05 -7.72 -8.00
C ASN A 37 11.07 -6.18 -7.80
N LYS A 38 11.37 -5.69 -6.59
CA LYS A 38 11.47 -4.24 -6.26
C LYS A 38 10.16 -3.45 -6.47
N GLN A 39 9.02 -4.12 -6.58
CA GLN A 39 7.70 -3.50 -6.68
C GLN A 39 6.90 -3.74 -5.40
N SER A 40 6.19 -2.71 -4.92
CA SER A 40 5.30 -2.89 -3.77
C SER A 40 4.12 -3.75 -4.18
N MET A 41 3.58 -4.55 -3.26
CA MET A 41 2.35 -5.32 -3.52
C MET A 41 1.21 -4.42 -3.99
N SER A 42 1.12 -3.19 -3.47
CA SER A 42 0.14 -2.21 -3.93
C SER A 42 0.33 -1.81 -5.40
N SER A 43 1.57 -1.53 -5.83
CA SER A 43 1.87 -1.22 -7.23
C SER A 43 1.59 -2.40 -8.16
N PHE A 44 1.94 -3.62 -7.73
CA PHE A 44 1.69 -4.84 -8.49
C PHE A 44 0.18 -5.12 -8.60
N ASN A 45 -0.56 -4.98 -7.50
CA ASN A 45 -2.01 -5.18 -7.49
C ASN A 45 -2.73 -4.14 -8.34
N ALA A 46 -2.28 -2.89 -8.34
CA ALA A 46 -2.83 -1.85 -9.22
C ALA A 46 -2.74 -2.23 -10.71
N THR A 47 -1.69 -2.94 -11.14
CA THR A 47 -1.59 -3.43 -12.54
C THR A 47 -2.58 -4.55 -12.87
N LYS A 48 -3.11 -5.26 -11.86
CA LYS A 48 -4.00 -6.41 -12.03
C LYS A 48 -5.44 -6.14 -11.56
N GLN A 49 -5.71 -4.92 -11.11
CA GLN A 49 -6.97 -4.56 -10.47
C GLN A 49 -8.07 -4.45 -11.54
N LYS A 50 -9.11 -5.28 -11.43
CA LYS A 50 -10.30 -5.22 -12.30
C LYS A 50 -11.40 -4.31 -11.74
N LEU A 51 -11.46 -4.22 -10.40
CA LEU A 51 -12.37 -3.34 -9.67
C LEU A 51 -11.73 -1.96 -9.52
N THR A 52 -12.56 -0.93 -9.44
CA THR A 52 -12.10 0.38 -8.97
C THR A 52 -11.86 0.34 -7.46
N ILE A 53 -11.07 1.27 -6.94
CA ILE A 53 -10.80 1.39 -5.49
C ILE A 53 -12.10 1.50 -4.68
N ALA A 54 -13.08 2.25 -5.19
CA ALA A 54 -14.38 2.40 -4.52
C ALA A 54 -15.16 1.07 -4.47
N GLU A 55 -15.15 0.29 -5.54
CA GLU A 55 -15.83 -1.00 -5.60
C GLU A 55 -15.15 -2.05 -4.71
N GLU A 56 -13.82 -2.04 -4.67
CA GLU A 56 -13.06 -2.90 -3.77
C GLU A 56 -13.39 -2.59 -2.31
N GLN A 57 -13.48 -1.31 -1.95
CA GLN A 57 -13.80 -0.90 -0.58
C GLN A 57 -15.16 -1.46 -0.13
N VAL A 58 -16.17 -1.46 -1.00
CA VAL A 58 -17.49 -2.04 -0.69
C VAL A 58 -17.38 -3.53 -0.33
N ILE A 59 -16.55 -4.29 -1.05
CA ILE A 59 -16.34 -5.72 -0.78
C ILE A 59 -15.57 -5.92 0.53
N VAL A 60 -14.55 -5.10 0.78
CA VAL A 60 -13.75 -5.14 2.00
C VAL A 60 -14.62 -4.83 3.22
N ASP A 61 -15.45 -3.79 3.15
CA ASP A 61 -16.37 -3.40 4.22
C ASP A 61 -17.39 -4.51 4.47
N PHE A 62 -17.92 -5.12 3.42
CA PHE A 62 -18.82 -6.27 3.53
C PHE A 62 -18.14 -7.48 4.19
N ALA A 63 -16.88 -7.75 3.84
CA ALA A 63 -16.09 -8.82 4.45
C ALA A 63 -15.82 -8.56 5.94
N ALA A 64 -15.44 -7.33 6.29
CA ALA A 64 -15.21 -6.91 7.66
C ALA A 64 -16.49 -7.04 8.51
N GLN A 65 -17.61 -6.49 8.03
CA GLN A 65 -18.89 -6.59 8.73
C GLN A 65 -19.37 -8.04 8.91
N SER A 66 -19.10 -8.90 7.94
CA SER A 66 -19.46 -10.32 8.03
C SER A 66 -18.57 -11.05 9.04
N ALA A 67 -17.27 -10.74 9.07
CA ALA A 67 -16.32 -11.25 10.04
C ALA A 67 -16.65 -10.80 11.48
N ASP A 68 -17.03 -9.53 11.68
CA ASP A 68 -17.46 -9.00 12.98
C ASP A 68 -18.68 -9.74 13.54
N ARG A 69 -19.53 -10.27 12.65
CA ARG A 69 -20.71 -11.08 13.00
C ARG A 69 -20.39 -12.57 13.18
N GLY A 70 -19.11 -12.95 13.12
CA GLY A 70 -18.66 -14.34 13.26
C GLY A 70 -18.87 -15.21 12.03
N ILE A 71 -19.17 -14.61 10.86
CA ILE A 71 -19.40 -15.33 9.59
C ILE A 71 -18.48 -14.75 8.53
N PRO A 72 -17.16 -15.08 8.55
CA PRO A 72 -16.23 -14.54 7.56
C PRO A 72 -16.61 -14.99 6.15
N LEU A 73 -16.44 -14.09 5.16
CA LEU A 73 -16.74 -14.41 3.78
C LEU A 73 -15.74 -15.44 3.23
N THR A 74 -16.25 -16.40 2.47
CA THR A 74 -15.42 -17.33 1.71
C THR A 74 -14.86 -16.65 0.46
N HIS A 75 -13.72 -17.16 -0.03
CA HIS A 75 -13.14 -16.71 -1.32
C HIS A 75 -14.14 -16.77 -2.48
N LYS A 76 -15.06 -17.75 -2.46
CA LYS A 76 -16.13 -17.90 -3.46
C LYS A 76 -17.15 -16.75 -3.36
N ALA A 77 -17.55 -16.38 -2.15
CA ALA A 77 -18.49 -15.29 -1.92
C ALA A 77 -17.90 -13.95 -2.37
N VAL A 78 -16.64 -13.67 -2.03
CA VAL A 78 -15.91 -12.47 -2.47
C VAL A 78 -15.82 -12.41 -4.00
N LYS A 79 -15.50 -13.54 -4.66
CA LYS A 79 -15.46 -13.64 -6.12
C LYS A 79 -16.81 -13.34 -6.75
N ASN A 80 -17.89 -13.86 -6.19
CA ASN A 80 -19.24 -13.64 -6.70
C ASN A 80 -19.65 -12.17 -6.56
N ALA A 81 -19.44 -11.57 -5.39
CA ALA A 81 -19.73 -10.15 -5.15
C ALA A 81 -18.95 -9.24 -6.12
N ALA A 82 -17.66 -9.53 -6.33
CA ALA A 82 -16.84 -8.83 -7.32
C ALA A 82 -17.40 -8.93 -8.74
N ASN A 83 -17.80 -10.14 -9.17
CA ASN A 83 -18.40 -10.34 -10.49
C ASN A 83 -19.75 -9.65 -10.65
N GLU A 84 -20.58 -9.60 -9.60
CA GLU A 84 -21.86 -8.89 -9.63
C GLU A 84 -21.68 -7.39 -9.79
N ILE A 85 -20.72 -6.80 -9.08
CA ILE A 85 -20.36 -5.38 -9.21
C ILE A 85 -19.87 -5.09 -10.64
N LEU A 86 -18.95 -5.91 -11.16
CA LEU A 86 -18.45 -5.77 -12.53
C LEU A 86 -19.57 -5.89 -13.55
N ARG A 87 -20.47 -6.86 -13.40
CA ARG A 87 -21.64 -7.03 -14.26
C ARG A 87 -22.58 -5.83 -14.21
N SER A 88 -22.79 -5.27 -13.03
CA SER A 88 -23.65 -4.08 -12.86
C SER A 88 -23.07 -2.84 -13.54
N ARG A 89 -21.74 -2.68 -13.54
CA ARG A 89 -21.07 -1.53 -14.15
C ARG A 89 -20.82 -1.69 -15.66
N LEU A 90 -20.33 -2.85 -16.07
CA LEU A 90 -19.85 -3.11 -17.44
C LEU A 90 -20.87 -3.88 -18.29
N GLY A 91 -21.99 -4.33 -17.72
CA GLY A 91 -23.00 -5.08 -18.43
C GLY A 91 -22.58 -6.52 -18.74
N ASN A 92 -22.97 -7.03 -19.91
CA ASN A 92 -22.70 -8.41 -20.31
C ASN A 92 -21.27 -8.63 -20.85
N ASP A 93 -20.50 -7.57 -21.09
CA ASP A 93 -19.18 -7.64 -21.71
C ASP A 93 -18.03 -7.70 -20.67
N PHE A 94 -18.37 -7.93 -19.39
CA PHE A 94 -17.36 -7.94 -18.33
C PHE A 94 -16.56 -9.25 -18.32
N GLU A 95 -15.25 -9.14 -18.09
CA GLU A 95 -14.39 -10.31 -17.90
C GLU A 95 -14.42 -10.76 -16.43
N PRO A 96 -14.93 -11.96 -16.11
CA PRO A 96 -15.10 -12.39 -14.74
C PRO A 96 -13.77 -12.55 -13.99
N VAL A 97 -13.81 -12.31 -12.68
CA VAL A 97 -12.71 -12.58 -11.77
C VAL A 97 -12.65 -14.07 -11.41
N GLY A 98 -11.43 -14.60 -11.29
CA GLY A 98 -11.17 -15.95 -10.80
C GLY A 98 -11.48 -17.08 -11.80
N VAL A 99 -11.39 -16.79 -13.10
CA VAL A 99 -11.22 -17.82 -14.15
C VAL A 99 -9.74 -18.21 -14.16
N LYS A 100 -9.45 -19.51 -14.13
CA LYS A 100 -8.10 -20.08 -14.22
C LYS A 100 -7.91 -20.69 -15.60
#